data_AF-A0A1Y1RX14-F1
#
_entry.id   AF-A0A1Y1RX14-F1
#
_cell.length_a   1.000
_cell.length_b   1.000
_cell.length_c   1.000
_cell.angle_alpha   90.00
_cell.angle_beta   90.00
_cell.angle_gamma   90.00
#
_symmetry.space_group_name_H-M   'P 1'
#
loop_
_entity.id
_entity.type
_entity.pdbx_description
1 polymer ?
#
loop_
_entity_poly.entity_id
_entity_poly.type
_entity_poly.pdbx_seq_one_letter_code
_entity_poly.pdbx_strand_id
1 'polypeptide(L)'
;MGDPAMTLGPEELQKIGDYVRLHLPDWMQGMPAAGRNNDIIERAVRVEEELKAQRELMQVRFESLQELMETRFEAMNRRFESLQELMETRFEAVDRRFEVVDKHFNSLQWTMGLGFTLIAALMGIFNFF
;
A
#
# COMPACT_ATOMS: atom_id res chain seq x y z
N MET A 1 60.27 -42.72 2.31
CA MET A 1 61.56 -42.04 2.12
C MET A 1 61.27 -40.55 2.26
N GLY A 2 61.60 -39.95 3.40
CA GLY A 2 61.37 -38.53 3.66
C GLY A 2 62.58 -37.74 3.22
N ASP A 3 62.36 -36.64 2.49
CA ASP A 3 63.42 -35.71 2.09
C ASP A 3 64.09 -35.10 3.33
N PRO A 4 65.44 -35.04 3.38
CA PRO A 4 66.14 -34.39 4.47
C PRO A 4 65.85 -32.89 4.41
N ALA A 5 65.43 -32.32 5.54
CA ALA A 5 65.23 -30.89 5.70
C ALA A 5 66.47 -30.14 5.18
N MET A 6 66.31 -29.40 4.08
CA MET A 6 67.37 -28.59 3.50
C MET A 6 67.66 -27.44 4.44
N THR A 7 68.63 -27.63 5.34
CA THR A 7 69.06 -26.60 6.27
C THR A 7 69.78 -25.52 5.48
N LEU A 8 69.10 -24.39 5.24
CA LEU A 8 69.69 -23.22 4.60
C LEU A 8 70.90 -22.76 5.43
N GLY A 9 72.08 -22.76 4.82
CA GLY A 9 73.30 -22.26 5.45
C GLY A 9 73.24 -20.75 5.66
N PRO A 10 74.09 -20.19 6.54
CA PRO A 10 74.13 -18.76 6.83
C PRO A 10 74.41 -17.89 5.59
N GLU A 11 75.17 -18.41 4.62
CA GLU A 11 75.44 -17.72 3.35
C GLU A 11 74.19 -17.64 2.44
N GLU A 12 73.36 -18.67 2.42
CA GLU A 12 72.13 -18.67 1.63
C GLU A 12 71.09 -17.71 2.22
N LEU A 13 71.04 -17.62 3.56
CA LEU A 13 70.23 -16.61 4.23
C LEU A 13 70.72 -15.18 3.96
N GLN A 14 72.03 -14.99 3.86
CA GLN A 14 72.61 -13.69 3.47
C GLN A 14 72.20 -13.30 2.05
N LYS A 15 72.32 -14.23 1.07
CA LYS A 15 71.89 -14.00 -0.32
C LYS A 15 70.41 -13.68 -0.43
N ILE A 16 69.56 -14.41 0.30
CA ILE A 16 68.12 -14.13 0.36
C ILE A 16 67.88 -12.75 0.98
N GLY A 17 68.58 -12.41 2.07
CA GLY A 17 68.47 -11.11 2.72
C GLY A 17 68.83 -9.95 1.80
N ASP A 18 69.92 -10.07 1.04
CA ASP A 18 70.36 -9.04 0.09
C ASP A 18 69.42 -8.94 -1.11
N TYR A 19 68.95 -10.08 -1.63
CA TYR A 19 67.94 -10.10 -2.69
C TYR A 19 66.62 -9.46 -2.27
N VAL A 20 66.13 -9.79 -1.06
CA VAL A 20 64.91 -9.21 -0.48
C VAL A 20 65.10 -7.71 -0.26
N ARG A 21 66.22 -7.24 0.29
CA ARG A 21 66.48 -5.80 0.49
C ARG A 21 66.52 -5.03 -0.82
N LEU A 22 67.11 -5.63 -1.88
CA LEU A 22 67.19 -5.00 -3.18
C LEU A 22 65.81 -4.84 -3.84
N HIS A 23 64.92 -5.81 -3.66
CA HIS A 23 63.58 -5.82 -4.29
C HIS A 23 62.46 -5.30 -3.38
N LEU A 24 62.71 -5.09 -2.08
CA LEU A 24 61.75 -4.55 -1.13
C LEU A 24 61.15 -3.20 -1.58
N PRO A 25 61.94 -2.23 -2.12
CA PRO A 25 61.39 -0.95 -2.58
C PRO A 25 60.41 -1.12 -3.75
N ASP A 26 60.69 -2.03 -4.67
CA ASP A 26 59.84 -2.31 -5.82
C ASP A 26 58.56 -3.05 -5.40
N TRP A 27 58.64 -3.97 -4.44
CA TRP A 27 57.46 -4.61 -3.85
C TRP A 27 56.60 -3.64 -3.04
N MET A 28 57.24 -2.68 -2.36
CA MET A 28 56.55 -1.62 -1.61
C MET A 28 55.88 -0.58 -2.53
N GLN A 29 56.35 -0.37 -3.75
CA GLN A 29 55.70 0.51 -4.74
C GLN A 29 54.32 -0.01 -5.17
N GLY A 30 54.13 -1.33 -5.20
CA GLY A 30 52.84 -1.96 -5.51
C GLY A 30 51.91 -2.10 -4.30
N MET A 31 52.42 -1.88 -3.09
CA MET A 31 51.61 -1.93 -1.89
C MET A 31 50.78 -0.65 -1.76
N PRO A 32 49.47 -0.74 -1.51
CA PRO A 32 48.69 0.43 -1.15
C PRO A 32 49.34 1.13 0.04
N ALA A 33 49.79 2.36 -0.16
CA ALA A 33 50.18 3.23 0.94
C ALA A 33 49.04 3.28 1.97
N ALA A 34 49.38 3.35 3.26
CA ALA A 34 48.42 3.40 4.36
C ALA A 34 47.31 4.47 4.21
N GLY A 35 47.50 5.46 3.32
CA GLY A 35 46.47 6.44 2.92
C GLY A 35 45.24 5.85 2.20
N ARG A 36 45.32 4.67 1.56
CA ARG A 36 44.14 4.02 0.95
C ARG A 36 43.11 3.62 2.01
N ASN A 37 43.56 3.27 3.22
CA ASN A 37 42.65 2.97 4.33
C ASN A 37 41.92 4.23 4.81
N ASN A 38 42.57 5.39 4.81
CA ASN A 38 41.94 6.66 5.18
C ASN A 38 40.85 7.07 4.16
N ASP A 39 41.08 6.94 2.85
CA ASP A 39 40.07 7.21 1.81
C ASP A 39 38.85 6.29 1.93
N ILE A 40 39.05 5.00 2.26
CA ILE A 40 37.94 4.07 2.49
C ILE A 40 37.13 4.47 3.73
N ILE A 41 37.79 4.91 4.80
CA ILE A 41 37.11 5.37 6.02
C ILE A 41 36.31 6.65 5.74
N GLU A 42 36.87 7.62 5.02
CA GLU A 42 36.16 8.86 4.65
C GLU A 42 34.92 8.57 3.78
N ARG A 43 35.06 7.66 2.80
CA ARG A 43 33.94 7.23 1.96
C ARG A 43 32.88 6.48 2.77
N ALA A 44 33.28 5.62 3.71
CA ALA A 44 32.35 4.89 4.56
C ALA A 44 31.52 5.85 5.43
N VAL A 45 32.16 6.85 6.04
CA VAL A 45 31.48 7.87 6.84
C VAL A 45 30.48 8.67 5.99
N ARG A 46 30.88 9.10 4.79
CA ARG A 46 29.97 9.82 3.88
C ARG A 46 28.76 8.97 3.46
N VAL A 47 28.98 7.70 3.14
CA VAL A 47 27.88 6.78 2.79
C VAL A 47 26.95 6.56 3.98
N GLU A 48 27.47 6.45 5.20
CA GLU A 48 26.63 6.34 6.41
C GLU A 48 25.78 7.60 6.64
N GLU A 49 26.34 8.79 6.40
CA GLU A 49 25.61 10.05 6.47
C GLU A 49 24.51 10.14 5.39
N GLU A 50 24.82 9.80 4.15
CA GLU A 50 23.86 9.77 3.04
C GLU A 50 22.74 8.74 3.29
N LEU A 51 23.06 7.57 3.84
CA LEU A 51 22.08 6.55 4.20
C LEU A 51 21.16 7.02 5.34
N LYS A 52 21.69 7.74 6.34
CA LYS A 52 20.86 8.35 7.40
C LYS A 52 19.93 9.40 6.83
N ALA A 53 20.44 10.32 6.01
CA ALA A 53 19.63 11.33 5.35
C ALA A 53 18.54 10.72 4.45
N GLN A 54 18.87 9.65 3.71
CA GLN A 54 17.91 8.92 2.89
C GLN A 54 16.83 8.25 3.74
N ARG A 55 17.20 7.68 4.90
CA ARG A 55 16.27 7.05 5.83
C ARG A 55 15.31 8.07 6.43
N GLU A 56 15.81 9.23 6.84
CA GLU A 56 14.98 10.34 7.33
C GLU A 56 14.02 10.85 6.25
N LEU A 57 14.52 11.09 5.03
CA LEU A 57 13.67 11.49 3.91
C LEU A 57 12.59 10.44 3.60
N MET A 58 12.94 9.16 3.66
CA MET A 58 11.98 8.06 3.47
C MET A 58 10.91 8.06 4.55
N GLN A 59 11.29 8.29 5.81
CA GLN A 59 10.36 8.37 6.92
C GLN A 59 9.39 9.56 6.76
N VAL A 60 9.90 10.75 6.45
CA VAL A 60 9.07 11.94 6.20
C VAL A 60 8.11 11.71 5.03
N ARG A 61 8.60 11.10 3.93
CA ARG A 61 7.73 10.76 2.80
C ARG A 61 6.65 9.76 3.19
N PHE A 62 7.00 8.75 3.98
CA PHE A 62 6.05 7.75 4.44
C PHE A 62 4.96 8.37 5.33
N GLU A 63 5.35 9.23 6.28
CA GLU A 63 4.41 9.99 7.12
C GLU A 63 3.49 10.87 6.25
N SER A 64 4.03 11.60 5.28
CA SER A 64 3.21 12.43 4.37
C SER A 64 2.23 11.61 3.51
N LEU A 65 2.61 10.40 3.12
CA LEU A 65 1.74 9.48 2.39
C LEU A 65 0.64 8.94 3.29
N GLN A 66 0.94 8.64 4.56
CA GLN A 66 -0.05 8.21 5.54
C GLN A 66 -1.09 9.31 5.78
N GLU A 67 -0.66 10.55 6.00
CA GLU A 67 -1.57 11.69 6.21
C GLU A 67 -2.45 11.96 4.98
N LEU A 68 -1.90 11.88 3.78
CA LEU A 68 -2.65 12.01 2.54
C LEU A 68 -3.70 10.90 2.40
N MET A 69 -3.34 9.66 2.74
CA MET A 69 -4.26 8.51 2.69
C MET A 69 -5.38 8.66 3.71
N GLU A 70 -5.07 9.07 4.93
CA GLU A 70 -6.05 9.34 5.99
C GLU A 70 -7.04 10.43 5.56
N THR A 71 -6.53 11.56 5.07
CA THR A 71 -7.37 12.67 4.55
C THR A 71 -8.28 12.21 3.41
N ARG A 72 -7.77 11.42 2.47
CA ARG A 72 -8.56 10.88 1.36
C ARG A 72 -9.62 9.89 1.84
N PHE A 73 -9.27 9.07 2.82
CA PHE A 73 -10.19 8.10 3.40
C PHE A 73 -11.34 8.80 4.15
N GLU A 74 -11.04 9.82 4.95
CA GLU A 74 -12.06 10.64 5.60
C GLU A 74 -12.99 11.32 4.59
N ALA A 75 -12.43 11.91 3.52
CA ALA A 75 -13.22 12.53 2.47
C ALA A 75 -14.13 11.52 1.75
N MET A 76 -13.66 10.29 1.56
CA MET A 76 -14.45 9.20 1.00
C MET A 76 -15.57 8.76 1.96
N ASN A 77 -15.28 8.63 3.26
CA ASN A 77 -16.28 8.30 4.27
C ASN A 77 -17.41 9.33 4.31
N ARG A 78 -17.08 10.63 4.35
CA ARG A 78 -18.10 11.69 4.31
C ARG A 78 -18.98 11.64 3.06
N ARG A 79 -18.38 11.36 1.89
CA ARG A 79 -19.15 11.18 0.65
C ARG A 79 -20.06 9.96 0.74
N PHE A 80 -19.58 8.86 1.29
CA PHE A 80 -20.35 7.64 1.46
C PHE A 80 -21.53 7.83 2.42
N GLU A 81 -21.32 8.51 3.55
CA GLU A 81 -22.39 8.91 4.48
C GLU A 81 -23.44 9.78 3.78
N SER A 82 -23.01 10.81 3.03
CA SER A 82 -23.94 11.67 2.29
C SER A 82 -24.76 10.91 1.23
N LEU A 83 -24.15 9.89 0.60
CA LEU A 83 -24.84 9.05 -0.37
C LEU A 83 -25.84 8.12 0.31
N GLN A 84 -25.52 7.59 1.50
CA GLN A 84 -26.45 6.79 2.28
C GLN A 84 -27.67 7.62 2.72
N GLU A 85 -27.46 8.82 3.26
CA GLU A 85 -28.54 9.71 3.67
C GLU A 85 -29.44 10.11 2.49
N LEU A 86 -28.83 10.40 1.33
CA LEU A 86 -29.57 10.67 0.10
C LEU A 86 -30.40 9.45 -0.33
N MET A 87 -29.83 8.25 -0.26
CA MET A 87 -30.54 7.02 -0.60
C MET A 87 -31.71 6.78 0.36
N GLU A 88 -31.50 6.91 1.66
CA GLU A 88 -32.55 6.77 2.67
C GLU A 88 -33.70 7.74 2.40
N THR A 89 -33.40 9.02 2.17
CA THR A 89 -34.40 10.05 1.82
C THR A 89 -35.16 9.70 0.53
N ARG A 90 -34.46 9.16 -0.47
CA ARG A 90 -35.08 8.75 -1.75
C ARG A 90 -35.98 7.53 -1.56
N PHE A 91 -35.56 6.56 -0.76
CA PHE A 91 -36.37 5.38 -0.43
C PHE A 91 -37.63 5.78 0.35
N GLU A 92 -37.52 6.62 1.37
CA GLU A 92 -38.70 7.13 2.09
C GLU A 92 -39.68 7.86 1.14
N ALA A 93 -39.16 8.67 0.22
CA ALA A 93 -40.00 9.36 -0.76
C ALA A 93 -40.70 8.38 -1.72
N VAL A 94 -40.05 7.27 -2.07
CA VAL A 94 -40.64 6.19 -2.87
C VAL A 94 -41.72 5.45 -2.06
N ASP A 95 -41.45 5.11 -0.80
CA ASP A 95 -42.41 4.44 0.08
C ASP A 95 -43.68 5.28 0.25
N ARG A 96 -43.56 6.59 0.50
CA ARG A 96 -44.72 7.50 0.55
C ARG A 96 -45.53 7.52 -0.74
N ARG A 97 -44.87 7.44 -1.90
CA ARG A 97 -45.57 7.39 -3.20
C ARG A 97 -46.32 6.07 -3.35
N PHE A 98 -45.74 4.96 -2.91
CA PHE A 98 -46.42 3.66 -2.90
C PHE A 98 -47.62 3.66 -1.97
N GLU A 99 -47.53 4.23 -0.76
CA GLU A 99 -48.69 4.36 0.13
C GLU A 99 -49.85 5.13 -0.51
N VAL A 100 -49.54 6.19 -1.26
CA VAL A 100 -50.56 6.95 -2.00
C VAL A 100 -51.19 6.09 -3.10
N VAL A 101 -50.37 5.37 -3.86
CA VAL A 101 -50.85 4.45 -4.90
C VAL A 101 -51.76 3.37 -4.30
N ASP A 102 -51.39 2.77 -3.18
CA ASP A 102 -52.19 1.75 -2.48
C ASP A 102 -53.54 2.30 -2.04
N LYS A 103 -53.59 3.54 -1.53
CA LYS A 103 -54.86 4.21 -1.18
C LYS A 103 -55.76 4.39 -2.40
N HIS A 104 -55.20 4.84 -3.52
CA HIS A 104 -55.96 4.99 -4.77
C HIS A 104 -56.44 3.64 -5.29
N PHE A 105 -55.61 2.60 -5.24
CA PHE A 105 -55.98 1.26 -5.67
C PHE A 105 -57.11 0.67 -4.81
N ASN A 106 -57.01 0.80 -3.48
CA ASN A 106 -58.06 0.39 -2.56
C ASN A 106 -59.39 1.12 -2.82
N SER A 107 -59.33 2.43 -3.08
CA SER A 107 -60.51 3.22 -3.43
C SER A 107 -61.15 2.73 -4.73
N LEU A 108 -60.35 2.50 -5.77
CA LEU A 108 -60.83 1.94 -7.04
C LEU A 108 -61.47 0.57 -6.85
N GLN A 109 -60.82 -0.33 -6.10
CA GLN A 109 -61.36 -1.66 -5.81
C GLN A 109 -62.70 -1.59 -5.08
N TRP A 110 -62.85 -0.68 -4.11
CA TRP A 110 -64.12 -0.48 -3.40
C TRP A 110 -65.22 0.05 -4.33
N THR A 111 -64.93 1.04 -5.16
CA THR A 111 -65.91 1.57 -6.13
C THR A 111 -66.34 0.53 -7.17
N MET A 112 -65.39 -0.27 -7.68
CA MET A 112 -65.71 -1.40 -8.55
C MET A 112 -66.59 -2.42 -7.83
N GLY A 113 -66.24 -2.80 -6.59
CA GLY A 113 -67.02 -3.72 -5.76
C GLY A 113 -68.47 -3.26 -5.61
N LEU A 114 -68.70 -1.99 -5.27
CA LEU A 114 -70.04 -1.40 -5.21
C LEU A 114 -70.77 -1.46 -6.55
N GLY A 115 -70.10 -1.08 -7.65
CA GLY A 115 -70.68 -1.14 -8.99
C GLY A 115 -71.12 -2.56 -9.37
N PHE A 116 -70.29 -3.56 -9.11
CA PHE A 116 -70.63 -4.96 -9.31
C PHE A 116 -71.82 -5.41 -8.45
N THR A 117 -71.89 -5.01 -7.18
CA THR A 117 -73.04 -5.33 -6.31
C THR A 117 -74.34 -4.72 -6.84
N LEU A 118 -74.31 -3.47 -7.31
CA LEU A 118 -75.48 -2.81 -7.89
C LEU A 118 -75.94 -3.51 -9.17
N ILE A 119 -75.03 -3.87 -10.08
CA ILE A 119 -75.36 -4.59 -11.31
C ILE A 119 -75.94 -5.97 -10.99
N ALA A 120 -75.35 -6.70 -10.03
CA ALA A 120 -75.85 -8.00 -9.61
C ALA A 120 -77.27 -7.91 -9.00
N ALA A 121 -77.53 -6.89 -8.19
CA ALA A 121 -78.85 -6.65 -7.62
C ALA A 121 -79.90 -6.33 -8.70
N LEU A 122 -79.55 -5.46 -9.67
CA LEU A 122 -80.42 -5.14 -10.80
C LEU A 122 -80.72 -6.38 -11.65
N MET A 123 -79.70 -7.17 -12.00
CA MET A 123 -79.86 -8.45 -12.72
C MET A 123 -80.78 -9.41 -11.98
N GLY A 124 -80.64 -9.53 -10.64
CA GLY A 124 -81.50 -10.38 -9.83
C GLY A 124 -82.97 -9.94 -9.84
N ILE A 125 -83.23 -8.63 -9.80
CA ILE A 125 -84.59 -8.08 -9.86
C ILE A 125 -85.20 -8.28 -11.26
N PHE A 126 -84.46 -8.00 -12.34
CA PHE A 126 -84.94 -8.15 -13.72
C PHE A 126 -85.12 -9.60 -14.16
N ASN A 127 -84.40 -10.56 -13.58
CA ASN A 127 -84.56 -11.98 -13.88
C ASN A 127 -85.70 -12.65 -13.08
N PHE A 128 -86.26 -11.96 -12.08
CA PHE A 128 -87.40 -12.43 -11.27
C PHE A 128 -88.75 -11.86 -11.75
N PHE A 129 -88.74 -10.85 -12.62
CA PHE A 129 -89.89 -10.32 -13.35
C PHE A 129 -89.97 -10.92 -14.76
#